data_AF-A0A4R7D9I0-F1
#
_entry.id   AF-A0A4R7D9I0-F1
#
_cell.length_a   1.000
_cell.length_b   1.000
_cell.length_c   1.000
_cell.angle_alpha   90.00
_cell.angle_beta   90.00
_cell.angle_gamma   90.00
#
_symmetry.space_group_name_H-M   'P 1'
#
loop_
_entity.id
_entity.type
_entity.pdbx_description
1 polymer ?
#
loop_
_entity_poly.entity_id
_entity_poly.type
_entity_poly.pdbx_seq_one_letter_code
_entity_poly.pdbx_strand_id
1 'polypeptide(L)' 'MEQLHKLFSKHQLLKQPAEKYTLLVDENQISSGALFFLAVNGKTYKVIIKAPHHESLLAKGIPTIKDVLEHREAMYLK' A
#
# COMPACT_ATOMS: atom_id res chain seq x y z
N MET A 1 -3.39 -11.50 -0.28
CA MET A 1 -2.40 -10.72 0.49
C MET A 1 -1.26 -11.58 1.04
N GLU A 2 -1.52 -12.73 1.66
CA GLU A 2 -0.47 -13.61 2.22
C GLU A 2 0.65 -14.01 1.24
N GLN A 3 0.32 -14.27 -0.03
CA GLN A 3 1.33 -14.60 -1.05
C GLN A 3 2.28 -13.42 -1.33
N LEU A 4 1.75 -12.19 -1.39
CA LEU A 4 2.58 -11.00 -1.52
C LEU A 4 3.43 -10.85 -0.25
N HIS A 5 2.84 -10.99 0.93
CA HIS A 5 3.62 -10.91 2.18
C HIS A 5 4.80 -11.89 2.20
N LYS A 6 4.59 -13.16 1.81
CA LYS A 6 5.66 -14.16 1.68
C LYS A 6 6.71 -13.76 0.65
N LEU A 7 6.29 -13.21 -0.50
CA LEU A 7 7.19 -12.74 -1.55
C LEU A 7 8.07 -11.59 -1.05
N PHE A 8 7.48 -10.54 -0.49
CA PHE A 8 8.23 -9.40 0.04
C PHE A 8 9.08 -9.77 1.26
N SER A 9 8.64 -10.73 2.09
CA SER A 9 9.42 -11.30 3.19
C SER A 9 10.68 -12.02 2.69
N LYS A 10 10.54 -12.88 1.68
CA LYS A 10 11.66 -13.62 1.07
C LYS A 10 12.75 -12.67 0.54
N HIS A 11 12.35 -11.50 0.05
CA HIS A 11 13.26 -10.47 -0.46
C HIS A 11 13.68 -9.44 0.59
N GLN A 12 13.30 -9.61 1.86
CA GLN A 12 13.62 -8.71 2.97
C GLN A 12 13.13 -7.27 2.76
N LEU A 13 12.09 -7.08 1.94
CA LEU A 13 11.57 -5.77 1.55
C LEU A 13 10.48 -5.25 2.50
N LEU A 14 9.97 -6.09 3.41
CA LEU A 14 8.85 -5.73 4.29
C LEU A 14 9.07 -4.45 5.11
N LYS A 15 10.32 -4.18 5.51
CA LYS A 15 10.69 -2.98 6.29
C LYS A 15 10.96 -1.75 5.43
N GLN A 16 10.96 -1.88 4.10
CA GLN A 16 11.19 -0.73 3.23
C GLN A 16 9.98 0.20 3.25
N PRO A 17 10.19 1.51 3.08
CA PRO A 17 9.10 2.47 2.99
C PRO A 17 8.31 2.28 1.68
N ALA A 18 6.99 2.33 1.76
CA ALA A 18 6.08 2.27 0.62
C ALA A 18 5.88 3.67 0.01
N GLU A 19 6.97 4.31 -0.41
CA GLU A 19 7.00 5.73 -0.84
C GLU A 19 6.24 5.97 -2.15
N LYS A 20 6.15 4.95 -3.01
CA LYS A 20 5.45 5.05 -4.29
C LYS A 20 3.97 4.78 -4.07
N TYR A 21 3.19 5.84 -3.90
CA TYR A 21 1.73 5.78 -3.88
C TYR A 21 1.09 6.98 -4.58
N THR A 22 -0.17 6.83 -4.99
CA THR A 22 -1.00 7.96 -5.41
C THR A 22 -2.26 8.01 -4.56
N LEU A 23 -2.69 9.22 -4.21
CA LEU A 23 -4.01 9.42 -3.63
C LEU A 23 -5.05 9.32 -4.74
N LEU A 24 -6.14 8.60 -4.46
CA LEU A 24 -7.33 8.55 -5.28
C LEU A 24 -8.22 9.68 -4.78
N VAL A 25 -8.45 10.68 -5.63
CA VAL A 25 -9.21 11.88 -5.28
C VAL A 25 -10.37 12.00 -6.27
N ASP A 26 -11.56 12.28 -5.76
CA ASP A 26 -12.75 12.49 -6.58
C ASP A 26 -12.86 13.94 -7.11
N GLU A 27 -13.92 14.20 -7.87
CA GLU A 27 -14.23 15.52 -8.43
C GLU A 27 -14.44 16.63 -7.39
N ASN A 28 -14.77 16.26 -6.14
CA ASN A 28 -14.95 17.17 -5.01
C ASN A 28 -13.66 17.34 -4.18
N GLN A 29 -12.52 16.85 -4.66
CA GLN A 29 -11.24 16.85 -3.96
C GLN A 29 -11.22 15.99 -2.69
N ILE A 30 -12.15 15.04 -2.54
CA ILE A 30 -12.19 14.13 -1.39
C ILE A 30 -11.35 12.90 -1.73
N SER A 31 -10.39 12.56 -0.86
CA SER A 31 -9.60 11.35 -1.07
C SER A 31 -10.41 10.11 -0.74
N SER A 32 -10.62 9.27 -1.75
CA SER A 32 -11.34 8.00 -1.67
C SER A 32 -10.43 6.82 -1.29
N GLY A 33 -9.10 7.02 -1.24
CA GLY A 33 -8.13 5.98 -0.91
C GLY A 33 -6.70 6.33 -1.33
N ALA A 34 -5.75 5.45 -1.00
CA ALA A 34 -4.38 5.47 -1.50
C ALA A 34 -4.06 4.19 -2.26
N LEU A 35 -3.44 4.34 -3.43
CA LEU A 35 -2.95 3.24 -4.26
C LEU A 35 -1.42 3.16 -4.17
N PHE A 36 -0.92 2.12 -3.53
CA PHE A 36 0.49 1.82 -3.36
C PHE A 36 1.03 0.95 -4.49
N PHE A 37 2.27 1.23 -4.89
CA PHE A 37 3.02 0.52 -5.93
C PHE A 37 4.22 -0.19 -5.32
N LEU A 38 4.02 -1.44 -4.93
CA LEU A 38 5.03 -2.25 -4.25
C LEU A 38 5.85 -3.01 -5.29
N ALA A 39 7.14 -2.70 -5.42
CA ALA A 39 8.01 -3.32 -6.42
C ALA A 39 8.88 -4.43 -5.80
N VAL A 40 8.96 -5.59 -6.47
CA VAL A 40 9.88 -6.68 -6.11
C VAL A 40 10.33 -7.38 -7.40
N ASN A 41 11.66 -7.51 -7.58
CA ASN A 41 12.30 -8.13 -8.76
C ASN A 41 11.73 -7.63 -10.11
N GLY A 42 11.56 -6.32 -10.28
CA GLY A 42 11.05 -5.73 -11.52
C GLY A 42 9.54 -5.89 -11.75
N LYS A 43 8.81 -6.59 -10.86
CA LYS A 43 7.34 -6.64 -10.88
C LYS A 43 6.76 -5.63 -9.91
N THR A 44 5.74 -4.90 -10.35
CA THR A 44 5.01 -3.94 -9.51
C THR A 44 3.66 -4.51 -9.14
N TYR A 45 3.35 -4.50 -7.85
CA TYR A 45 2.11 -4.95 -7.26
C TYR A 45 1.33 -3.75 -6.76
N LYS A 46 0.08 -3.61 -7.21
CA LYS A 46 -0.79 -2.50 -6.86
C LYS A 46 -1.66 -2.89 -5.66
N VAL A 47 -1.59 -2.12 -4.59
CA VAL A 47 -2.38 -2.34 -3.37
C VAL A 47 -3.14 -1.07 -3.03
N ILE A 48 -4.46 -1.15 -2.92
CA ILE A 48 -5.32 -0.03 -2.52
C ILE A 48 -5.70 -0.16 -1.05
N ILE A 49 -5.68 0.97 -0.34
CA ILE A 49 -6.31 1.12 0.96
C ILE A 49 -7.36 2.23 0.81
N LYS A 50 -8.63 1.91 1.09
CA LYS A 50 -9.73 2.86 0.88
C LYS A 50 -9.81 3.90 2.00
N ALA A 51 -10.49 5.01 1.74
CA ALA A 51 -10.91 5.94 2.77
C ALA A 51 -11.85 5.26 3.79
N PRO A 52 -11.83 5.67 5.06
CA PRO A 52 -10.92 6.68 5.67
C PRO A 52 -9.56 6.10 6.11
N HIS A 53 -9.33 4.81 5.89
CA HIS A 53 -8.22 4.09 6.51
C HIS A 53 -6.83 4.50 6.00
N HIS A 54 -6.74 4.90 4.73
CA HIS A 54 -5.47 5.39 4.17
C HIS A 54 -4.98 6.66 4.88
N GLU A 55 -5.89 7.53 5.34
CA GLU A 55 -5.54 8.76 6.06
C GLU A 55 -4.89 8.42 7.39
N SER A 56 -5.47 7.47 8.13
CA SER A 56 -4.92 6.99 9.41
C SER A 56 -3.57 6.30 9.24
N LEU A 57 -3.34 5.64 8.11
CA LEU A 57 -2.06 5.01 7.80
C LEU A 57 -0.99 6.06 7.49
N LEU A 58 -1.31 7.04 6.65
CA LEU A 58 -0.39 8.09 6.21
C LEU A 58 -0.13 9.15 7.30
N ALA A 59 -1.07 9.36 8.22
CA ALA A 59 -0.91 10.26 9.36
C ALA A 59 0.24 9.85 10.31
N LYS A 60 0.64 8.57 10.28
CA LYS A 60 1.78 8.04 11.06
C LYS A 60 3.13 8.25 10.37
N GLY A 61 3.15 8.89 9.20
CA GLY A 61 4.30 9.02 8.33
C GLY A 61 4.25 8.05 7.14
N ILE A 62 5.39 7.85 6.48
CA ILE A 62 5.48 6.94 5.34
C ILE A 62 5.36 5.50 5.84
N PRO A 63 4.31 4.74 5.45
CA PRO A 63 4.13 3.38 5.92
C PRO A 63 5.17 2.45 5.30
N THR A 64 5.49 1.36 5.99
CA THR A 64 6.31 0.31 5.39
C THR A 64 5.49 -0.57 4.45
N ILE A 65 6.17 -1.33 3.59
CA ILE A 65 5.54 -2.36 2.76
C ILE A 65 4.74 -3.34 3.63
N LYS A 66 5.27 -3.69 4.81
CA LYS A 66 4.57 -4.54 5.78
C LYS A 66 3.25 -3.90 6.24
N ASP A 67 3.30 -2.63 6.64
CA ASP A 67 2.10 -1.92 7.14
C ASP A 67 1.01 -1.88 6.07
N VAL A 68 1.38 -1.69 4.80
CA VAL A 68 0.44 -1.73 3.67
C VAL A 68 -0.11 -3.14 3.43
N LEU A 69 0.73 -4.18 3.47
CA LEU A 69 0.32 -5.55 3.16
C LEU A 69 -0.49 -6.22 4.27
N GLU A 70 -0.24 -5.85 5.52
CA GLU A 70 -0.94 -6.36 6.71
C GLU A 70 -2.14 -5.49 7.11
N HIS A 71 -2.36 -4.35 6.43
CA HIS A 71 -3.51 -3.52 6.69
C HIS A 71 -4.81 -4.28 6.42
N ARG A 72 -5.74 -4.26 7.37
CA ARG A 72 -7.03 -5.00 7.28
C ARG A 72 -7.80 -4.70 6.00
N GLU A 73 -7.81 -3.44 5.61
CA GLU A 73 -8.54 -2.92 4.44
C GLU A 73 -7.70 -2.88 3.15
N ALA A 74 -6.51 -3.50 3.13
CA ALA A 74 -5.70 -3.54 1.93
C ALA A 74 -6.29 -4.51 0.90
N MET A 75 -6.49 -4.03 -0.32
CA MET A 75 -6.94 -4.86 -1.43
C MET A 75 -5.86 -4.88 -2.52
N TYR A 76 -5.52 -6.08 -2.98
CA TYR A 76 -4.64 -6.26 -4.12
C TYR A 76 -5.41 -6.07 -5.44
N LEU A 77 -4.87 -5.27 -6.35
CA LEU A 77 -5.39 -5.11 -7.71
C LEU A 77 -4.58 -6.01 -8.64
N LYS A 78 -5.26 -6.96 -9.28
CA LYS A 78 -4.67 -7.94 -10.21
C LYS A 78 -4.36 -7.32 -11.57
#